data_AF-A0A3D0H9A0-F1
#
_entry.id   AF-A0A3D0H9A0-F1
#
_cell.length_a   1.000
_cell.length_b   1.000
_cell.length_c   1.000
_cell.angle_alpha   90.00
_cell.angle_beta   90.00
_cell.angle_gamma   90.00
#
_symmetry.space_group_name_H-M   'P 1'
#
loop_
_entity.id
_entity.type
_entity.pdbx_description
1 polymer ?
#
loop_
_entity_poly.entity_id
_entity_poly.type
_entity_poly.pdbx_seq_one_letter_code
_entity_poly.pdbx_strand_id
1 'polypeptide(L)'
;HTASRLVGAPPGYIGYEDAGQLTEALRRRPYSIVVFDEVEKAHPELHNMLLQIMEEGHLADAKGRTVDFRNAIIVMTTNVGAEEIKKQTSLGFQLKRDEKTEEAQSYEEMRKKLTESLKKVFRPEFINRLDSVIVFRSLNKEDIRQIVSLELNKVTERLADHEVKLTATQAALDLLAELGFDVEMGARPLRRVIQQKVEDPLSDALLSGTFCEGCTVLVDVTEGEVVLKRAPQVEAKTPEPVA
;
A
#
# COMPACT_ATOMS: atom_id res chain seq x y z
N HIS A 1 21.02 -8.01 17.32
CA HIS A 1 19.90 -8.85 17.85
C HIS A 1 18.82 -9.17 16.83
N THR A 2 18.33 -8.23 16.00
CA THR A 2 17.26 -8.52 15.02
C THR A 2 17.74 -9.31 13.78
N ALA A 3 18.97 -9.07 13.29
CA ALA A 3 19.53 -9.78 12.13
C ALA A 3 19.64 -11.30 12.37
N SER A 4 19.99 -11.70 13.59
CA SER A 4 20.04 -13.12 13.99
C SER A 4 18.68 -13.83 13.90
N ARG A 5 17.55 -13.12 13.91
CA ARG A 5 16.23 -13.76 13.68
C ARG A 5 16.01 -14.13 12.22
N LEU A 6 16.59 -13.37 11.29
CA LEU A 6 16.43 -13.61 9.86
C LEU A 6 17.28 -14.79 9.38
N VAL A 7 18.48 -14.93 9.93
CA VAL A 7 19.51 -15.87 9.44
C VAL A 7 19.78 -17.03 10.43
N GLY A 8 19.29 -16.91 11.67
CA GLY A 8 19.55 -17.84 12.77
C GLY A 8 20.58 -17.27 13.74
N ALA A 9 20.56 -17.75 14.99
CA ALA A 9 21.60 -17.40 15.96
C ALA A 9 22.86 -18.28 15.73
N PRO A 10 24.07 -17.76 15.99
CA PRO A 10 25.30 -18.55 15.91
C PRO A 10 25.38 -19.63 17.02
N PRO A 11 26.25 -20.66 16.86
CA PRO A 11 26.46 -21.70 17.86
C PRO A 11 26.76 -21.11 19.25
N GLY A 12 26.01 -21.55 20.27
CA GLY A 12 26.18 -21.11 21.66
C GLY A 12 25.28 -19.96 22.12
N TYR A 13 24.38 -19.45 21.26
CA TYR A 13 23.38 -18.44 21.62
C TYR A 13 21.96 -19.02 21.72
N ILE A 14 21.10 -18.40 22.55
CA ILE A 14 19.68 -18.76 22.66
C ILE A 14 19.02 -18.54 21.28
N GLY A 15 18.34 -19.57 20.75
CA GLY A 15 17.77 -19.57 19.39
C GLY A 15 18.69 -20.16 18.31
N TYR A 16 19.78 -20.84 18.68
CA TYR A 16 20.65 -21.58 17.74
C TYR A 16 19.91 -22.75 17.04
N GLU A 17 19.01 -23.41 17.76
CA GLU A 17 18.16 -24.48 17.20
C GLU A 17 17.18 -23.92 16.16
N ASP A 18 16.69 -22.69 16.36
CA ASP A 18 15.75 -22.02 15.47
C ASP A 18 16.46 -21.63 14.16
N ALA A 19 15.93 -22.15 13.06
CA ALA A 19 16.42 -21.80 11.75
C ALA A 19 15.93 -20.40 11.35
N GLY A 20 16.77 -19.63 10.66
CA GLY A 20 16.49 -18.24 10.32
C GLY A 20 15.17 -18.09 9.58
N GLN A 21 14.35 -17.13 10.00
CA GLN A 21 13.01 -16.94 9.45
C GLN A 21 13.05 -16.68 7.93
N LEU A 22 14.02 -15.90 7.46
CA LEU A 22 14.19 -15.57 6.05
C LEU A 22 14.81 -16.74 5.29
N THR A 23 15.91 -17.30 5.80
CA THR A 23 16.64 -18.38 5.13
C THR A 23 15.79 -19.64 4.97
N GLU A 24 14.99 -20.02 5.97
CA GLU A 24 14.08 -21.16 5.85
C GLU A 24 12.88 -20.89 4.94
N ALA A 25 12.31 -19.68 4.98
CA ALA A 25 11.19 -19.33 4.12
C ALA A 25 11.58 -19.44 2.65
N LEU A 26 12.74 -18.89 2.27
CA LEU A 26 13.24 -18.94 0.90
C LEU A 26 13.72 -20.33 0.49
N ARG A 27 14.32 -21.10 1.40
CA ARG A 27 14.67 -22.50 1.13
C ARG A 27 13.45 -23.33 0.76
N ARG A 28 12.30 -23.08 1.41
CA ARG A 28 11.03 -23.77 1.12
C ARG A 28 10.32 -23.21 -0.11
N ARG A 29 10.43 -21.90 -0.36
CA ARG A 29 9.76 -21.19 -1.45
C ARG A 29 10.72 -20.19 -2.10
N PRO A 30 11.57 -20.66 -3.04
CA PRO A 30 12.61 -19.82 -3.65
C PRO A 30 12.02 -18.72 -4.54
N TYR A 31 10.87 -18.97 -5.17
CA TYR A 31 10.11 -17.96 -5.92
C TYR A 31 9.22 -17.16 -4.97
N SER A 32 9.71 -16.01 -4.52
CA SER A 32 9.01 -15.18 -3.55
C SER A 32 9.32 -13.70 -3.72
N ILE A 33 8.46 -12.86 -3.16
CA ILE A 33 8.73 -11.43 -2.96
C ILE A 33 9.10 -11.25 -1.50
N VAL A 34 10.28 -10.69 -1.24
CA VAL A 34 10.79 -10.40 0.10
C VAL A 34 10.73 -8.89 0.32
N VAL A 35 9.92 -8.46 1.27
CA VAL A 35 9.75 -7.03 1.58
C VAL A 35 10.50 -6.68 2.87
N PHE A 36 11.40 -5.71 2.77
CA PHE A 36 12.02 -5.06 3.92
C PHE A 36 11.47 -3.64 4.05
N ASP A 37 10.69 -3.43 5.10
CA ASP A 37 10.06 -2.14 5.37
C ASP A 37 10.97 -1.23 6.21
N GLU A 38 10.98 0.07 5.93
CA GLU A 38 11.77 1.10 6.65
C GLU A 38 13.25 0.73 6.83
N VAL A 39 13.91 0.30 5.74
CA VAL A 39 15.26 -0.26 5.78
C VAL A 39 16.34 0.71 6.30
N GLU A 40 16.06 2.02 6.32
CA GLU A 40 16.94 3.03 6.92
C GLU A 40 17.07 2.90 8.44
N LYS A 41 16.07 2.32 9.11
CA LYS A 41 16.09 2.12 10.57
C LYS A 41 16.79 0.82 10.97
N ALA A 42 17.15 0.00 9.99
CA ALA A 42 17.76 -1.29 10.25
C ALA A 42 19.19 -1.17 10.78
N HIS A 43 19.59 -2.17 11.56
CA HIS A 43 20.97 -2.28 12.04
C HIS A 43 21.94 -2.52 10.86
N PRO A 44 23.18 -2.00 10.90
CA PRO A 44 24.16 -2.17 9.81
C PRO A 44 24.42 -3.63 9.38
N GLU A 45 24.27 -4.59 10.30
CA GLU A 45 24.34 -6.03 9.97
C GLU A 45 23.32 -6.45 8.91
N LEU A 46 22.10 -5.88 8.93
CA LEU A 46 21.10 -6.16 7.89
C LEU A 46 21.55 -5.62 6.54
N HIS A 47 22.13 -4.42 6.50
CA HIS A 47 22.64 -3.84 5.26
C HIS A 47 23.77 -4.68 4.66
N ASN A 48 24.68 -5.20 5.49
CA ASN A 48 25.75 -6.11 5.06
C ASN A 48 25.18 -7.43 4.50
N MET A 49 24.18 -7.99 5.16
CA MET A 49 23.49 -9.20 4.68
C MET A 49 22.82 -8.96 3.33
N LEU A 50 22.12 -7.83 3.17
CA LEU A 50 21.48 -7.45 1.91
C LEU A 50 22.51 -7.21 0.80
N LEU A 51 23.65 -6.57 1.11
CA LEU A 51 24.76 -6.44 0.16
C LEU A 51 25.24 -7.80 -0.32
N GLN A 52 25.50 -8.73 0.60
CA GLN A 52 25.91 -10.09 0.24
C GLN A 52 24.88 -10.77 -0.67
N ILE A 53 23.59 -10.66 -0.34
CA ILE A 53 22.52 -11.23 -1.18
C ILE A 53 22.53 -10.62 -2.58
N MET A 54 22.65 -9.30 -2.71
CA MET A 54 22.65 -8.62 -4.01
C MET A 54 23.92 -8.89 -4.83
N GLU A 55 25.05 -9.19 -4.18
CA GLU A 55 26.32 -9.46 -4.86
C GLU A 55 26.50 -10.94 -5.24
N GLU A 56 26.20 -11.85 -4.32
CA GLU A 56 26.45 -13.29 -4.48
C GLU A 56 25.20 -14.06 -4.94
N GLY A 57 24.01 -13.46 -4.82
CA GLY A 57 22.73 -14.12 -5.05
C GLY A 57 22.41 -15.21 -4.03
N HIS A 58 23.19 -15.33 -2.95
CA HIS A 58 23.05 -16.34 -1.93
C HIS A 58 23.34 -15.76 -0.54
N LEU A 59 22.83 -16.42 0.49
CA LEU A 59 23.15 -16.10 1.88
C LEU A 59 23.42 -17.38 2.67
N ALA A 60 24.50 -17.40 3.45
CA ALA A 60 24.76 -18.48 4.39
C ALA A 60 23.98 -18.28 5.69
N ASP A 61 23.28 -19.31 6.15
CA ASP A 61 22.66 -19.33 7.47
C ASP A 61 23.70 -19.49 8.59
N ALA A 62 23.29 -19.30 9.85
CA ALA A 62 24.18 -19.44 11.00
C ALA A 62 24.70 -20.88 11.23
N LYS A 63 24.17 -21.86 10.49
CA LYS A 63 24.60 -23.26 10.48
C LYS A 63 25.46 -23.58 9.25
N GLY A 64 25.82 -22.57 8.45
CA GLY A 64 26.67 -22.69 7.26
C GLY A 64 25.95 -23.19 6.01
N ARG A 65 24.62 -23.27 6.01
CA ARG A 65 23.84 -23.68 4.83
C ARG A 65 23.60 -22.49 3.92
N THR A 66 23.91 -22.65 2.64
CA THR A 66 23.68 -21.62 1.63
C THR A 66 22.24 -21.65 1.13
N VAL A 67 21.58 -20.50 1.13
CA VAL A 67 20.23 -20.28 0.57
C VAL A 67 20.34 -19.41 -0.67
N ASP A 68 19.66 -19.80 -1.74
CA ASP A 68 19.64 -19.09 -3.02
C ASP A 68 18.54 -18.03 -3.05
N PHE A 69 18.91 -16.80 -3.41
CA PHE A 69 18.04 -15.63 -3.53
C PHE A 69 17.82 -15.21 -4.99
N ARG A 70 18.45 -15.87 -5.97
CA ARG A 70 18.38 -15.47 -7.40
C ARG A 70 16.98 -15.54 -8.01
N ASN A 71 16.07 -16.28 -7.37
CA ASN A 71 14.66 -16.39 -7.79
C ASN A 71 13.70 -15.53 -6.96
N ALA A 72 14.21 -14.73 -6.03
CA ALA A 72 13.41 -13.86 -5.18
C ALA A 72 13.50 -12.41 -5.66
N ILE A 73 12.37 -11.69 -5.63
CA ILE A 73 12.33 -10.25 -5.83
C ILE A 73 12.46 -9.59 -4.45
N ILE A 74 13.49 -8.78 -4.27
CA ILE A 74 13.71 -8.04 -3.03
C ILE A 74 13.15 -6.64 -3.20
N VAL A 75 12.18 -6.29 -2.36
CA VAL A 75 11.57 -4.96 -2.31
C VAL A 75 11.98 -4.33 -0.98
N MET A 76 12.55 -3.13 -1.06
CA MET A 76 12.91 -2.35 0.12
C MET A 76 12.16 -1.03 0.08
N THR A 77 11.54 -0.66 1.20
CA THR A 77 10.92 0.65 1.35
C THR A 77 11.78 1.51 2.26
N THR A 78 11.69 2.82 2.08
CA THR A 78 12.35 3.79 2.95
C THR A 78 11.57 5.09 2.96
N ASN A 79 11.53 5.75 4.12
CA ASN A 79 10.94 7.08 4.24
C ASN A 79 11.97 8.20 4.03
N VAL A 80 13.22 7.87 3.67
CA VAL A 80 14.27 8.85 3.39
C VAL A 80 13.86 9.75 2.23
N GLY A 81 13.87 11.05 2.46
CA GLY A 81 13.53 12.05 1.44
C GLY A 81 12.03 12.35 1.31
N ALA A 82 11.17 11.77 2.16
CA ALA A 82 9.73 12.00 2.10
C ALA A 82 9.32 13.48 2.33
N GLU A 83 10.07 14.21 3.17
CA GLU A 83 9.82 15.63 3.47
C GLU A 83 10.13 16.54 2.28
N GLU A 84 11.13 16.20 1.47
CA GLU A 84 11.52 16.92 0.26
C GLU A 84 10.43 16.82 -0.82
N ILE A 85 9.76 15.66 -0.93
CA ILE A 85 8.63 15.43 -1.84
C ILE A 85 7.43 16.32 -1.44
N LYS A 86 7.12 16.40 -0.14
CA LYS A 86 6.03 17.25 0.38
C LYS A 86 6.26 18.72 0.04
N LYS A 87 7.48 19.23 0.25
CA LYS A 87 7.83 20.63 -0.01
C LYS A 87 7.71 21.01 -1.49
N GLN A 88 8.15 20.15 -2.42
CA GLN A 88 7.99 20.43 -3.85
C GLN A 88 6.52 20.45 -4.28
N THR A 89 5.69 19.57 -3.72
CA THR A 89 4.24 19.55 -4.01
C THR A 89 3.55 20.83 -3.55
N SER A 90 3.96 21.40 -2.40
CA SER A 90 3.40 22.66 -1.87
C SER A 90 3.77 23.91 -2.67
N LEU A 91 4.87 23.88 -3.43
CA LEU A 91 5.34 24.99 -4.25
C LEU A 91 4.81 24.94 -5.70
N GLY A 92 4.26 23.80 -6.13
CA GLY A 92 3.92 23.52 -7.54
C GLY A 92 2.48 23.80 -7.99
N PHE A 93 1.58 24.23 -7.10
CA PHE A 93 0.19 24.55 -7.49
C PHE A 93 0.04 26.02 -7.89
N GLN A 94 0.45 26.35 -9.11
CA GLN A 94 -0.15 27.38 -9.97
C GLN A 94 0.68 27.44 -11.26
N LEU A 95 0.31 26.66 -12.27
CA LEU A 95 0.24 27.09 -13.67
C LEU A 95 -0.22 25.89 -14.50
N LYS A 96 -1.46 25.95 -14.98
CA LYS A 96 -1.97 25.07 -16.03
C LYS A 96 -1.20 25.39 -17.32
N ARG A 97 -0.16 24.61 -17.66
CA ARG A 97 0.47 24.57 -18.98
C ARG A 97 1.07 23.17 -19.23
N ASP A 98 1.03 22.75 -20.49
CA ASP A 98 1.34 21.44 -21.09
C ASP A 98 1.89 20.33 -20.16
N GLU A 99 0.95 19.54 -19.61
CA GLU A 99 1.09 18.63 -18.45
C GLU A 99 2.11 17.49 -18.62
N LYS A 100 2.36 16.97 -19.82
CA LYS A 100 3.16 15.72 -19.98
C LYS A 100 4.67 15.91 -19.96
N THR A 101 5.16 17.06 -20.43
CA THR A 101 6.62 17.28 -20.55
C THR A 101 7.20 17.83 -19.25
N GLU A 102 6.43 18.67 -18.54
CA GLU A 102 6.82 19.24 -17.25
C GLU A 102 6.77 18.19 -16.11
N GLU A 103 5.81 17.26 -16.13
CA GLU A 103 5.74 16.17 -15.14
C GLU A 103 6.97 15.25 -15.19
N ALA A 104 7.45 14.94 -16.39
CA ALA A 104 8.65 14.11 -16.57
C ALA A 104 9.90 14.81 -16.03
N GLN A 105 10.04 16.11 -16.30
CA GLN A 105 11.15 16.93 -15.79
C GLN A 105 11.09 17.07 -14.26
N SER A 106 9.91 17.34 -13.70
CA SER A 106 9.68 17.39 -12.24
C SER A 106 10.03 16.06 -11.56
N TYR A 107 9.66 14.94 -12.18
CA TYR A 107 9.99 13.61 -11.67
C TYR A 107 11.50 13.33 -11.68
N GLU A 108 12.21 13.69 -12.74
CA GLU A 108 13.67 13.51 -12.80
C GLU A 108 14.40 14.37 -11.77
N GLU A 109 13.99 15.63 -11.59
CA GLU A 109 14.55 16.51 -10.56
C GLU A 109 14.30 15.97 -9.15
N MET A 110 13.08 15.51 -8.88
CA MET A 110 12.72 14.89 -7.60
C MET A 110 13.56 13.62 -7.36
N ARG A 111 13.66 12.75 -8.37
CA ARG A 111 14.46 11.52 -8.31
C ARG A 111 15.92 11.84 -8.01
N LYS A 112 16.49 12.88 -8.62
CA LYS A 112 17.88 13.30 -8.36
C LYS A 112 18.07 13.74 -6.90
N LYS A 113 17.19 14.60 -6.38
CA LYS A 113 17.23 15.06 -4.96
C LYS A 113 17.06 13.92 -3.97
N LEU A 114 16.15 12.99 -4.26
CA LEU A 114 15.95 11.80 -3.43
C LEU A 114 17.15 10.88 -3.46
N THR A 115 17.77 10.69 -4.63
CA THR A 115 19.00 9.90 -4.76
C THR A 115 20.14 10.53 -3.96
N GLU A 116 20.27 11.85 -3.93
CA GLU A 116 21.23 12.56 -3.08
C GLU A 116 20.94 12.36 -1.59
N SER A 117 19.66 12.32 -1.20
CA SER A 117 19.23 12.06 0.18
C SER A 117 19.53 10.62 0.60
N LEU A 118 19.27 9.66 -0.28
CA LEU A 118 19.62 8.24 -0.07
C LEU A 118 21.13 8.07 0.13
N LYS A 119 21.96 8.75 -0.66
CA LYS A 119 23.43 8.70 -0.53
C LYS A 119 23.98 9.22 0.80
N LYS A 120 23.20 10.00 1.55
CA LYS A 120 23.59 10.46 2.90
C LYS A 120 23.35 9.40 3.97
N VAL A 121 22.40 8.50 3.74
CA VAL A 121 21.96 7.49 4.72
C VAL A 121 22.55 6.11 4.39
N PHE A 122 22.50 5.73 3.11
CA PHE A 122 23.03 4.48 2.61
C PHE A 122 24.39 4.68 1.95
N ARG A 123 25.25 3.67 2.10
CA ARG A 123 26.57 3.67 1.48
C ARG A 123 26.43 3.56 -0.05
N PRO A 124 27.30 4.21 -0.84
CA PRO A 124 27.26 4.12 -2.29
C PRO A 124 27.28 2.67 -2.82
N GLU A 125 28.02 1.75 -2.18
CA GLU A 125 28.01 0.34 -2.57
C GLU A 125 26.60 -0.28 -2.51
N PHE A 126 25.77 0.11 -1.54
CA PHE A 126 24.42 -0.41 -1.41
C PHE A 126 23.51 0.08 -2.54
N ILE A 127 23.55 1.38 -2.81
CA ILE A 127 22.70 2.01 -3.83
C ILE A 127 23.07 1.50 -5.23
N ASN A 128 24.35 1.31 -5.50
CA ASN A 128 24.84 0.85 -6.80
C ASN A 128 24.47 -0.62 -7.11
N ARG A 129 24.01 -1.38 -6.10
CA ARG A 129 23.52 -2.77 -6.26
C ARG A 129 22.02 -2.87 -6.47
N LEU A 130 21.30 -1.76 -6.34
CA LEU A 130 19.87 -1.74 -6.62
C LEU A 130 19.64 -1.73 -8.13
N ASP A 131 18.80 -2.66 -8.61
CA ASP A 131 18.41 -2.70 -10.02
C ASP A 131 17.63 -1.44 -10.42
N SER A 132 16.75 -0.96 -9.54
CA SER A 132 15.93 0.23 -9.76
C SER A 132 15.54 0.88 -8.44
N VAL A 133 15.49 2.21 -8.45
CA VAL A 133 14.94 3.02 -7.36
C VAL A 133 13.64 3.64 -7.84
N ILE A 134 12.54 3.23 -7.21
CA ILE A 134 11.19 3.71 -7.54
C ILE A 134 10.83 4.84 -6.58
N VAL A 135 10.44 5.99 -7.15
CA VAL A 135 10.00 7.15 -6.37
C VAL A 135 8.47 7.21 -6.39
N PHE A 136 7.87 7.17 -5.20
CA PHE A 136 6.43 7.36 -5.05
C PHE A 136 6.09 8.84 -5.00
N ARG A 137 5.15 9.26 -5.84
CA ARG A 137 4.62 10.64 -5.85
C ARG A 137 3.63 10.80 -4.70
N SER A 138 3.47 12.04 -4.23
CA SER A 138 2.40 12.37 -3.29
C SER A 138 1.04 12.11 -3.93
N LEU A 139 0.11 11.55 -3.14
CA LEU A 139 -1.26 11.31 -3.57
C LEU A 139 -1.98 12.65 -3.76
N ASN A 140 -2.66 12.82 -4.89
CA ASN A 140 -3.56 13.94 -5.13
C ASN A 140 -5.01 13.57 -4.76
N LYS A 141 -5.94 14.54 -4.84
CA LYS A 141 -7.37 14.32 -4.50
C LYS A 141 -8.02 13.23 -5.35
N GLU A 142 -7.65 13.12 -6.62
CA GLU A 142 -8.19 12.11 -7.54
C GLU A 142 -7.66 10.71 -7.19
N ASP A 143 -6.38 10.58 -6.86
CA ASP A 143 -5.77 9.32 -6.39
C ASP A 143 -6.48 8.84 -5.12
N ILE A 144 -6.73 9.75 -4.17
CA ILE A 144 -7.43 9.40 -2.92
C ILE A 144 -8.85 8.92 -3.21
N ARG A 145 -9.56 9.57 -4.15
CA ARG A 145 -10.89 9.12 -4.57
C ARG A 145 -10.85 7.71 -5.16
N GLN A 146 -9.84 7.39 -5.96
CA GLN A 146 -9.64 6.03 -6.48
C GLN A 146 -9.38 5.03 -5.35
N ILE A 147 -8.55 5.40 -4.36
CA ILE A 147 -8.29 4.55 -3.19
C ILE A 147 -9.58 4.32 -2.40
N VAL A 148 -10.43 5.34 -2.20
CA VAL A 148 -11.75 5.18 -1.55
C VAL A 148 -12.58 4.15 -2.30
N SER A 149 -12.65 4.25 -3.62
CA SER A 149 -13.38 3.28 -4.44
C SER A 149 -12.83 1.87 -4.30
N LEU A 150 -11.49 1.70 -4.28
CA LEU A 150 -10.86 0.40 -4.07
C LEU A 150 -11.18 -0.20 -2.71
N GLU A 151 -11.14 0.60 -1.64
CA GLU A 151 -11.49 0.15 -0.29
C GLU A 151 -12.97 -0.22 -0.18
N LEU A 152 -13.89 0.56 -0.77
CA LEU A 152 -15.31 0.22 -0.83
C LEU A 152 -15.58 -1.05 -1.66
N ASN A 153 -14.81 -1.30 -2.70
CA ASN A 153 -14.91 -2.54 -3.47
C ASN A 153 -14.53 -3.76 -2.61
N LYS A 154 -13.53 -3.65 -1.72
CA LYS A 154 -13.21 -4.71 -0.75
C LYS A 154 -14.34 -4.98 0.23
N VAL A 155 -15.14 -3.97 0.57
CA VAL A 155 -16.36 -4.15 1.36
C VAL A 155 -17.41 -4.88 0.53
N THR A 156 -17.60 -4.46 -0.72
CA THR A 156 -18.54 -5.07 -1.66
C THR A 156 -18.25 -6.55 -1.89
N GLU A 157 -16.98 -6.94 -2.05
CA GLU A 157 -16.56 -8.33 -2.19
C GLU A 157 -16.94 -9.17 -0.97
N ARG A 158 -16.80 -8.62 0.25
CA ARG A 158 -17.20 -9.30 1.49
C ARG A 158 -18.72 -9.45 1.64
N LEU A 159 -19.49 -8.56 1.02
CA LEU A 159 -20.95 -8.60 1.02
C LEU A 159 -21.53 -9.53 -0.04
N ALA A 160 -20.73 -9.94 -1.03
CA ALA A 160 -21.18 -10.81 -2.11
C ALA A 160 -21.72 -12.15 -1.58
N ASP A 161 -21.13 -12.67 -0.49
CA ASP A 161 -21.59 -13.89 0.20
C ASP A 161 -23.02 -13.77 0.76
N HIS A 162 -23.52 -12.55 0.95
CA HIS A 162 -24.87 -12.23 1.44
C HIS A 162 -25.79 -11.67 0.34
N GLU A 163 -25.38 -11.76 -0.94
CA GLU A 163 -26.10 -11.21 -2.09
C GLU A 163 -26.41 -9.70 -1.99
N VAL A 164 -25.64 -8.96 -1.18
CA VAL A 164 -25.80 -7.51 -1.01
C VAL A 164 -24.80 -6.80 -1.90
N LYS A 165 -25.28 -5.85 -2.71
CA LYS A 165 -24.43 -4.97 -3.52
C LYS A 165 -24.26 -3.63 -2.84
N LEU A 166 -23.03 -3.11 -2.82
CA LEU A 166 -22.72 -1.77 -2.34
C LEU A 166 -22.32 -0.88 -3.52
N THR A 167 -22.88 0.32 -3.57
CA THR A 167 -22.57 1.35 -4.56
C THR A 167 -22.41 2.68 -3.85
N ALA A 168 -21.63 3.62 -4.40
CA ALA A 168 -21.40 4.92 -3.77
C ALA A 168 -21.64 6.08 -4.76
N THR A 169 -22.24 7.16 -4.29
CA THR A 169 -22.36 8.41 -5.07
C THR A 169 -21.02 9.14 -5.12
N GLN A 170 -20.84 10.02 -6.13
CA GLN A 170 -19.62 10.83 -6.20
C GLN A 170 -19.45 11.75 -4.99
N ALA A 171 -20.57 12.27 -4.46
CA ALA A 171 -20.55 13.06 -3.23
C ALA A 171 -20.03 12.25 -2.03
N ALA A 172 -20.40 10.98 -1.92
CA ALA A 172 -19.90 10.10 -0.87
C ALA A 172 -18.41 9.81 -1.03
N LEU A 173 -17.95 9.54 -2.26
CA LEU A 173 -16.52 9.34 -2.53
C LEU A 173 -15.70 10.59 -2.18
N ASP A 174 -16.21 11.78 -2.48
CA ASP A 174 -15.55 13.05 -2.16
C ASP A 174 -15.48 13.30 -0.67
N LEU A 175 -16.59 13.11 0.04
CA LEU A 175 -16.63 13.29 1.50
C LEU A 175 -15.71 12.28 2.20
N LEU A 176 -15.72 11.01 1.79
CA LEU A 176 -14.84 9.98 2.34
C LEU A 176 -13.37 10.27 2.04
N ALA A 177 -13.06 10.79 0.84
CA ALA A 177 -11.71 11.21 0.49
C ALA A 177 -11.24 12.38 1.38
N GLU A 178 -12.09 13.37 1.62
CA GLU A 178 -11.78 14.52 2.48
C GLU A 178 -11.58 14.11 3.95
N LEU A 179 -12.44 13.23 4.47
CA LEU A 179 -12.32 12.72 5.84
C LEU A 179 -11.13 11.77 6.03
N GLY A 180 -10.79 11.01 5.00
CA GLY A 180 -9.73 9.98 5.05
C GLY A 180 -8.35 10.46 4.63
N PHE A 181 -8.23 11.69 4.14
CA PHE A 181 -6.95 12.28 3.73
C PHE A 181 -6.33 13.09 4.85
N ASP A 182 -5.11 12.71 5.20
CA ASP A 182 -4.25 13.45 6.11
C ASP A 182 -2.94 13.81 5.41
N VAL A 183 -2.46 15.04 5.56
CA VAL A 183 -1.25 15.53 4.88
C VAL A 183 0.01 14.82 5.39
N GLU A 184 0.01 14.37 6.66
CA GLU A 184 1.14 13.68 7.29
C GLU A 184 1.03 12.16 7.14
N MET A 185 -0.18 11.61 7.25
CA MET A 185 -0.44 10.16 7.23
C MET A 185 -0.93 9.64 5.88
N GLY A 186 -1.14 10.49 4.88
CA GLY A 186 -1.65 10.13 3.57
C GLY A 186 -3.04 9.50 3.65
N ALA A 187 -3.27 8.44 2.88
CA ALA A 187 -4.52 7.67 2.88
C ALA A 187 -4.60 6.62 4.00
N ARG A 188 -3.65 6.55 4.95
CA ARG A 188 -3.68 5.56 6.04
C ARG A 188 -4.95 5.61 6.90
N PRO A 189 -5.51 6.79 7.24
CA PRO A 189 -6.76 6.89 8.01
C PRO A 189 -7.99 6.41 7.23
N LEU A 190 -7.91 6.38 5.89
CA LEU A 190 -9.07 6.14 5.02
C LEU A 190 -9.78 4.82 5.32
N ARG A 191 -9.01 3.74 5.55
CA ARG A 191 -9.60 2.44 5.90
C ARG A 191 -10.41 2.52 7.19
N ARG A 192 -9.93 3.25 8.20
CA ARG A 192 -10.64 3.46 9.46
C ARG A 192 -11.90 4.30 9.25
N VAL A 193 -11.83 5.33 8.43
CA VAL A 193 -12.99 6.17 8.09
C VAL A 193 -14.06 5.34 7.40
N ILE A 194 -13.69 4.54 6.40
CA ILE A 194 -14.63 3.64 5.69
C ILE A 194 -15.21 2.60 6.65
N GLN A 195 -14.41 2.03 7.54
CA GLN A 195 -14.91 1.11 8.55
C GLN A 195 -15.99 1.79 9.42
N GLN A 196 -15.67 2.93 10.03
CA GLN A 196 -16.56 3.62 10.96
C GLN A 196 -17.81 4.23 10.31
N LYS A 197 -17.69 4.70 9.06
CA LYS A 197 -18.76 5.43 8.36
C LYS A 197 -19.57 4.54 7.42
N VAL A 198 -19.06 3.38 7.03
CA VAL A 198 -19.70 2.49 6.06
C VAL A 198 -19.83 1.06 6.58
N GLU A 199 -18.73 0.40 6.96
CA GLU A 199 -18.79 -1.02 7.37
C GLU A 199 -19.60 -1.22 8.68
N ASP A 200 -19.36 -0.40 9.70
CA ASP A 200 -20.02 -0.53 11.00
C ASP A 200 -21.54 -0.25 10.87
N PRO A 201 -22.01 0.87 10.26
CA PRO A 201 -23.44 1.11 10.08
C PRO A 201 -24.12 0.08 9.17
N LEU A 202 -23.40 -0.45 8.19
CA LEU A 202 -23.93 -1.49 7.31
C LEU A 202 -24.15 -2.80 8.08
N SER A 203 -23.22 -3.16 8.95
CA SER A 203 -23.33 -4.35 9.81
C SER A 203 -24.55 -4.25 10.72
N ASP A 204 -24.74 -3.10 11.37
CA ASP A 204 -25.93 -2.84 12.21
C ASP A 204 -27.24 -2.88 11.41
N ALA A 205 -27.23 -2.33 10.19
CA ALA A 205 -28.39 -2.32 9.30
C ALA A 205 -28.75 -3.72 8.76
N LEU A 206 -27.77 -4.59 8.53
CA LEU A 206 -28.00 -5.98 8.17
C LEU A 206 -28.53 -6.78 9.36
N LEU A 207 -27.96 -6.62 10.55
CA LEU A 207 -28.39 -7.30 11.78
C LEU A 207 -29.81 -6.91 12.21
N SER A 208 -30.18 -5.64 12.02
CA SER A 208 -31.54 -5.15 12.27
C SER A 208 -32.56 -5.54 11.21
N GLY A 209 -32.13 -6.15 10.09
CA GLY A 209 -32.99 -6.51 8.96
C GLY A 209 -33.43 -5.32 8.11
N THR A 210 -32.81 -4.15 8.27
CA THR A 210 -33.08 -2.94 7.46
C THR A 210 -32.68 -3.16 6.00
N PHE A 211 -31.58 -3.87 5.78
CA PHE A 211 -31.14 -4.35 4.47
C PHE A 211 -31.28 -5.87 4.41
N CYS A 212 -31.86 -6.37 3.32
CA CYS A 212 -32.08 -7.80 3.10
C CYS A 212 -31.20 -8.35 1.97
N GLU A 213 -31.09 -9.67 1.87
CA GLU A 213 -30.44 -10.36 0.75
C GLU A 213 -31.00 -9.86 -0.61
N GLY A 214 -30.13 -9.77 -1.60
CA GLY A 214 -30.45 -9.27 -2.94
C GLY A 214 -30.64 -7.74 -3.03
N CYS A 215 -30.46 -6.99 -1.94
CA CYS A 215 -30.61 -5.54 -1.97
C CYS A 215 -29.33 -4.84 -2.49
N THR A 216 -29.52 -3.66 -3.08
CA THR A 216 -28.41 -2.76 -3.40
C THR A 216 -28.44 -1.60 -2.41
N VAL A 217 -27.36 -1.46 -1.65
CA VAL A 217 -27.12 -0.37 -0.73
C VAL A 217 -26.36 0.74 -1.46
N LEU A 218 -26.85 1.96 -1.34
CA LEU A 218 -26.25 3.17 -1.86
C LEU A 218 -25.63 3.95 -0.69
N VAL A 219 -24.32 4.11 -0.72
CA VAL A 219 -23.58 5.05 0.13
C VAL A 219 -23.74 6.44 -0.47
N ASP A 220 -24.34 7.34 0.29
CA ASP A 220 -24.66 8.70 -0.15
C ASP A 220 -24.31 9.72 0.95
N VAL A 221 -24.48 11.01 0.65
CA VAL A 221 -24.26 12.10 1.60
C VAL A 221 -25.57 12.83 1.87
N THR A 222 -25.86 13.10 3.13
CA THR A 222 -26.99 13.94 3.54
C THR A 222 -26.56 14.80 4.72
N GLU A 223 -26.79 16.11 4.63
CA GLU A 223 -26.37 17.08 5.66
C GLU A 223 -24.87 17.03 6.03
N GLY A 224 -24.02 16.63 5.08
CA GLY A 224 -22.57 16.51 5.29
C GLY A 224 -22.15 15.22 5.99
N GLU A 225 -23.06 14.28 6.21
CA GLU A 225 -22.77 12.97 6.80
C GLU A 225 -22.98 11.84 5.78
N VAL A 226 -22.18 10.78 5.92
CA VAL A 226 -22.32 9.56 5.13
C VAL A 226 -23.54 8.79 5.62
N VAL A 227 -24.44 8.45 4.71
CA VAL A 227 -25.67 7.71 4.98
C VAL A 227 -25.81 6.52 4.04
N LEU A 228 -26.43 5.45 4.54
CA LEU A 228 -26.75 4.26 3.77
C LEU A 228 -28.22 4.27 3.40
N LYS A 229 -28.52 4.20 2.10
CA LYS A 229 -29.89 4.15 1.56
C LYS A 229 -30.07 2.87 0.75
N ARG A 230 -31.30 2.38 0.66
CA ARG A 230 -31.62 1.35 -0.34
C ARG A 230 -31.64 2.03 -1.71
N ALA A 231 -30.85 1.53 -2.66
CA ALA A 231 -30.90 2.05 -4.02
C ALA A 231 -32.31 1.84 -4.59
N PRO A 232 -32.86 2.82 -5.32
CA PRO A 232 -34.14 2.64 -6.01
C PRO A 232 -34.00 1.45 -6.96
N GLN A 233 -34.93 0.48 -6.87
CA GLN A 233 -35.00 -0.59 -7.86
C GLN A 233 -35.29 0.06 -9.21
N VAL A 234 -34.34 -0.02 -10.14
CA VAL A 234 -34.61 0.31 -11.53
C VAL A 234 -35.57 -0.78 -12.01
N GLU A 235 -36.87 -0.48 -12.08
CA GLU A 235 -37.83 -1.33 -12.80
C GLU A 235 -37.27 -1.51 -14.21
N ALA A 236 -36.87 -2.74 -14.52
CA ALA A 236 -36.49 -3.11 -15.87
C ALA A 236 -37.72 -2.85 -16.75
N LYS A 237 -37.68 -1.78 -17.55
CA LYS A 237 -38.67 -1.57 -18.61
C LYS A 237 -38.61 -2.79 -19.53
N THR A 238 -39.59 -3.68 -19.41
CA THR A 238 -39.83 -4.75 -20.36
C THR A 238 -39.93 -4.11 -21.75
N PRO A 239 -39.10 -4.47 -22.72
CA PRO A 239 -39.27 -3.96 -24.07
C PRO A 239 -40.65 -4.42 -24.56
N GLU A 240 -41.48 -3.46 -24.99
CA GLU A 240 -42.77 -3.75 -25.61
C GLU A 240 -42.56 -4.72 -26.78
N PRO A 241 -43.38 -5.77 -26.91
CA PRO A 241 -43.30 -6.65 -28.07
C PRO A 241 -43.62 -5.82 -29.32
N VAL A 242 -42.65 -5.75 -30.22
CA VAL A 242 -42.84 -5.15 -31.54
C VAL A 242 -43.91 -5.97 -32.25
N ALA A 243 -45.05 -5.34 -32.54
CA ALA A 243 -46.17 -5.90 -33.28
C ALA A 243 -45.85 -6.08 -34.77
#